data_AF-A0A383AM26-F1
#
_entry.id   AF-A0A383AM26-F1
#
_cell.length_a   1.000
_cell.length_b   1.000
_cell.length_c   1.000
_cell.angle_alpha   90.00
_cell.angle_beta   90.00
_cell.angle_gamma   90.00
#
_symmetry.space_group_name_H-M   'P 1'
#
loop_
_entity.id
_entity.type
_entity.pdbx_description
1 polymer ?
#
loop_
_entity_poly.entity_id
_entity_poly.type
_entity_poly.pdbx_seq_one_letter_code
_entity_poly.pdbx_strand_id
1 'polypeptide(L)' 'MGAKVSPSNYLSGIPVVESGQKYRTDVGFSAIKNGVKAHKNKVCKPHSLKPNWLRAQIPSGAR' A
#
# COMPACT_ATOMS: atom_id res chain seq x y z
N MET A 1 -9.88 -9.70 -15.90
CA MET A 1 -9.86 -10.62 -14.74
C MET A 1 -8.54 -10.37 -13.99
N GLY A 2 -8.55 -9.52 -12.96
CA GLY A 2 -7.32 -9.10 -12.27
C GLY A 2 -6.79 -10.17 -11.32
N ALA A 3 -5.47 -10.43 -11.36
CA ALA A 3 -4.81 -11.42 -10.51
C ALA A 3 -5.03 -11.09 -9.02
N LYS A 4 -5.63 -12.04 -8.29
CA LYS A 4 -5.70 -11.97 -6.82
C LYS A 4 -4.32 -12.38 -6.28
N VAL A 5 -3.49 -11.40 -5.93
CA VAL A 5 -2.24 -11.64 -5.20
C VAL A 5 -2.63 -12.08 -3.78
N SER A 6 -2.40 -13.35 -3.45
CA SER A 6 -2.51 -13.85 -2.08
C SER A 6 -1.24 -13.42 -1.32
N PRO A 7 -1.33 -12.64 -0.23
CA PRO A 7 -0.14 -12.29 0.53
C PRO A 7 0.39 -13.56 1.19
N SER A 8 1.64 -13.93 0.91
CA SER A 8 2.36 -14.87 1.77
C SER A 8 2.41 -14.24 3.16
N ASN A 9 2.01 -14.97 4.19
CA ASN A 9 2.07 -14.51 5.59
C ASN A 9 3.49 -14.26 6.10
N TYR A 10 4.50 -14.28 5.24
CA TYR A 10 5.91 -14.09 5.53
C TYR A 10 6.56 -13.17 4.49
N LEU A 11 7.31 -12.17 4.95
CA LEU A 11 8.22 -11.33 4.17
C LEU A 11 9.65 -11.69 4.56
N SER A 12 10.39 -12.34 3.66
CA SER A 12 11.79 -12.74 3.90
C SER A 12 12.01 -13.49 5.24
N GLY A 13 11.07 -14.37 5.61
CA GLY A 13 11.12 -15.15 6.86
C GLY A 13 10.48 -14.48 8.08
N ILE A 14 10.04 -13.22 7.96
CA ILE A 14 9.37 -12.49 9.06
C ILE A 14 7.86 -12.63 8.90
N PRO A 15 7.11 -13.09 9.91
CA PRO A 15 5.66 -13.21 9.83
C PRO A 15 5.01 -11.83 9.68
N VAL A 16 4.19 -11.67 8.64
CA VAL A 16 3.40 -10.45 8.42
C VAL A 16 2.14 -10.55 9.26
N VAL A 17 2.08 -9.77 10.34
CA VAL A 17 0.89 -9.68 11.17
C VAL A 17 -0.08 -8.66 10.56
N GLU A 18 -1.25 -9.12 10.13
CA GLU A 18 -2.30 -8.24 9.62
C GLU A 18 -2.89 -7.36 10.73
N SER A 19 -3.02 -6.06 10.44
CA SER A 19 -3.48 -5.01 11.34
C SER A 19 -4.53 -4.12 10.66
N GLY A 20 -5.36 -3.45 11.45
CA GLY A 20 -6.27 -2.41 10.97
C GLY A 20 -7.71 -2.81 10.75
N GLN A 21 -8.04 -4.08 10.90
CA GLN A 21 -9.43 -4.51 11.01
C GLN A 21 -10.00 -4.12 12.38
N LYS A 22 -11.27 -3.71 12.39
CA LYS A 22 -12.00 -3.51 13.63
C LYS A 22 -12.36 -4.86 14.23
N TYR A 23 -12.27 -4.99 15.54
CA TYR A 23 -12.78 -6.13 16.29
C TYR A 23 -13.64 -5.62 17.46
N ARG A 24 -14.52 -6.49 17.95
CA ARG A 24 -15.39 -6.18 19.08
C ARG A 24 -14.76 -6.82 20.33
N THR A 25 -14.56 -6.02 21.37
CA THR A 25 -14.07 -6.50 22.67
C THR A 25 -15.22 -7.03 23.52
N ASP A 26 -14.92 -7.87 24.49
CA ASP A 26 -15.90 -8.42 25.43
C ASP A 26 -16.65 -7.33 26.22
N VAL A 27 -15.99 -6.19 26.44
CA VAL A 27 -16.55 -4.98 27.07
C VAL A 27 -17.48 -4.15 26.16
N GLY A 28 -17.78 -4.64 24.94
CA GLY A 28 -18.86 -4.12 24.09
C GLY A 28 -18.50 -2.98 23.13
N PHE A 29 -17.28 -2.45 23.16
CA PHE A 29 -16.83 -1.43 22.20
C PHE A 29 -16.05 -2.05 21.02
N SER A 30 -15.83 -1.25 19.97
CA SER A 30 -15.03 -1.65 18.80
C SER A 30 -13.61 -1.09 18.91
N ALA A 31 -12.62 -1.95 18.79
CA ALA A 31 -11.21 -1.60 18.80
C ALA A 31 -10.56 -1.91 17.45
N ILE A 32 -9.37 -1.37 17.20
CA ILE A 32 -8.60 -1.64 15.99
C ILE A 32 -7.51 -2.65 16.33
N LYS A 33 -7.44 -3.76 15.59
CA LYS A 33 -6.40 -4.79 15.78
C LYS A 33 -5.02 -4.14 15.67
N ASN A 34 -4.18 -4.35 16.68
CA ASN A 34 -2.84 -3.78 16.82
C ASN A 34 -2.80 -2.23 16.72
N GLY A 35 -3.90 -1.54 17.01
CA GLY A 35 -3.97 -0.07 17.11
C GLY A 35 -3.81 0.72 15.81
N VAL A 36 -3.44 0.09 14.69
CA VAL A 36 -3.12 0.78 13.43
C VAL A 36 -4.27 0.62 12.43
N LYS A 37 -5.07 1.67 12.18
CA LYS A 37 -6.24 1.63 11.29
C LYS A 37 -5.85 1.27 9.84
N ALA A 38 -6.63 0.39 9.20
CA ALA A 38 -6.44 0.13 7.77
C ALA A 38 -6.83 1.39 6.97
N HIS A 39 -5.87 1.94 6.22
CA HIS A 39 -6.15 3.01 5.29
C HIS A 39 -6.91 2.46 4.07
N LYS A 40 -8.06 3.04 3.73
CA LYS A 40 -8.91 2.59 2.60
C LYS A 40 -8.18 2.71 1.25
N ASN A 41 -7.27 3.69 1.14
CA ASN A 41 -6.41 3.91 -0.02
C ASN A 41 -5.00 3.37 0.25
N LYS A 42 -4.84 2.05 0.48
CA LYS A 42 -3.53 1.38 0.52
C LYS A 42 -2.87 1.25 -0.87
N VAL A 43 -3.15 2.18 -1.79
CA VAL A 43 -2.38 2.37 -3.02
C VAL A 43 -1.77 3.76 -2.93
N CYS A 44 -0.68 3.88 -2.20
CA CYS A 44 0.17 5.05 -2.27
C CYS A 44 1.62 4.60 -2.49
N LYS A 45 1.87 3.96 -3.64
CA LYS A 45 3.06 4.38 -4.38
C LYS A 45 2.56 5.53 -5.26
N PRO A 46 2.79 6.81 -4.93
CA PRO A 46 2.70 7.81 -5.98
C PRO A 46 3.59 7.28 -7.09
N HIS A 47 3.05 7.13 -8.29
CA HIS A 47 3.86 6.73 -9.43
C HIS A 47 4.93 7.82 -9.53
N SER A 48 6.13 7.55 -9.01
CA SER A 48 7.20 8.52 -9.05
C SER A 48 7.44 8.75 -10.52
N LEU A 49 7.23 9.98 -10.96
CA LEU A 49 7.58 10.33 -12.33
C LEU A 49 9.05 9.95 -12.53
N LYS A 50 9.37 9.46 -13.73
CA LYS A 50 10.75 9.10 -14.09
C LYS A 50 11.69 10.23 -13.64
N PRO A 51 12.82 9.97 -12.98
CA PRO A 51 13.73 11.01 -12.55
C PRO A 51 14.29 11.78 -13.76
N ASN A 52 14.67 13.04 -13.57
CA ASN A 52 15.03 13.93 -14.68
C ASN A 52 16.21 13.42 -15.51
N TRP A 53 17.17 12.73 -14.87
CA TRP A 53 18.29 12.09 -15.56
C TRP A 53 17.88 10.92 -16.46
N LEU A 54 16.69 10.35 -16.24
CA LEU A 54 16.11 9.25 -17.03
C LEU A 54 15.12 9.76 -18.09
N ARG A 55 14.84 11.07 -18.13
CA ARG A 55 13.94 11.66 -19.13
C ARG A 55 14.76 12.11 -20.34
N ALA A 56 14.32 11.73 -21.53
CA ALA A 56 14.87 12.29 -22.76
C ALA A 56 14.46 13.76 -22.90
N GLN A 57 15.41 14.63 -23.26
CA GLN A 57 15.12 16.00 -23.68
C GLN A 57 14.68 15.95 -25.15
N ILE A 58 13.38 16.07 -25.38
CA ILE A 58 12.82 16.13 -26.73
C ILE A 58 12.81 17.61 -27.14
N PRO A 59 13.54 18.02 -28.19
CA PRO A 59 13.40 19.38 -28.71
C PRO A 59 11.97 19.54 -29.22
N SER A 60 11.23 20.47 -28.63
CA SER A 60 9.98 20.92 -29.24
C SER A 60 10.37 21.70 -30.49
N GLY A 61 10.22 21.08 -31.66
CA GLY A 61 10.57 21.71 -32.93
C GLY A 61 9.91 23.08 -33.03
N ALA A 62 10.71 24.10 -33.35
CA ALA A 62 10.21 25.44 -33.56
C ALA A 62 9.45 25.52 -34.89
N ARG A 63 8.17 25.86 -34.81
CA ARG A 63 7.49 26.82 -35.69
C ARG A 63 6.24 27.35 -35.00
#